data_AF-A0A2G3K1D3-F1
#
_entry.id   AF-A0A2G3K1D3-F1
#
_cell.length_a   1.000
_cell.length_b   1.000
_cell.length_c   1.000
_cell.angle_alpha   90.00
_cell.angle_beta   90.00
_cell.angle_gamma   90.00
#
_symmetry.space_group_name_H-M   'P 1'
#
loop_
_entity.id
_entity.type
_entity.pdbx_description
1 polymer ?
#
loop_
_entity_poly.entity_id
_entity_poly.type
_entity_poly.pdbx_seq_one_letter_code
_entity_poly.pdbx_strand_id
1 'polypeptide(L)'
;MGTEPGGCRKTAGTCRNLLALWSALWRFLDDPRIPPTNNLAERALRGVVLRRKISYVTRSGHGLRFVERAFAAAYTCRRQGIELFEFLQRALNAKLGNTPAPSLVPAAG
;
A
#
# COMPACT_ATOMS: atom_id res chain seq x y z
N MET A 1 -11.62 -20.11 -46.43
CA MET A 1 -12.35 -19.39 -45.37
C MET A 1 -11.72 -19.80 -44.05
N GLY A 2 -10.66 -19.08 -43.64
CA GLY A 2 -9.85 -19.43 -42.47
C GLY A 2 -10.61 -19.05 -41.20
N THR A 3 -10.73 -19.99 -40.27
CA THR A 3 -11.26 -19.74 -38.94
C THR A 3 -10.28 -18.84 -38.19
N GLU A 4 -10.69 -17.59 -37.93
CA GLU A 4 -10.02 -16.71 -36.97
C GLU A 4 -9.82 -17.48 -35.66
N PRO A 5 -8.61 -17.56 -35.09
CA PRO A 5 -8.41 -18.23 -33.82
C PRO A 5 -9.17 -17.43 -32.76
N GLY A 6 -10.29 -18.00 -32.29
CA GLY A 6 -11.11 -17.41 -31.23
C GLY A 6 -10.23 -17.05 -30.04
N GLY A 7 -10.04 -15.75 -29.81
CA GLY A 7 -9.06 -15.25 -28.85
C GLY A 7 -9.27 -15.82 -27.46
N CYS A 8 -8.19 -16.30 -26.84
CA CYS A 8 -8.23 -16.79 -25.46
C CYS A 8 -8.76 -15.71 -24.51
N ARG A 9 -9.85 -16.00 -23.79
CA ARG A 9 -10.52 -15.06 -22.87
C ARG A 9 -9.57 -14.45 -21.84
N LYS A 10 -8.59 -15.23 -21.36
CA LYS A 10 -7.56 -14.77 -20.40
C LYS A 10 -6.64 -13.72 -21.03
N THR A 11 -6.21 -13.94 -22.28
CA THR A 11 -5.39 -12.99 -23.04
C THR A 11 -6.17 -11.71 -23.31
N ALA A 12 -7.43 -11.82 -23.76
CA ALA A 12 -8.28 -10.66 -23.99
C ALA A 12 -8.50 -9.82 -22.72
N GLY A 13 -8.66 -10.45 -21.56
CA GLY A 13 -8.75 -9.76 -20.26
C GLY A 13 -7.45 -9.04 -19.88
N THR A 14 -6.32 -9.69 -20.10
CA THR A 14 -5.00 -9.09 -19.83
C THR A 14 -4.76 -7.88 -20.73
N CYS A 15 -5.04 -7.98 -22.04
CA CYS A 15 -4.91 -6.86 -22.96
C CYS A 15 -5.78 -5.66 -22.55
N ARG A 16 -7.03 -5.88 -22.13
CA ARG A 16 -7.90 -4.80 -21.62
C ARG A 16 -7.30 -4.11 -20.40
N ASN A 17 -6.74 -4.87 -19.45
CA ASN A 17 -6.09 -4.30 -18.27
C ASN A 17 -4.83 -3.50 -18.63
N LEU A 18 -4.01 -4.01 -19.56
CA LEU A 18 -2.82 -3.30 -20.03
C LEU A 18 -3.19 -1.99 -20.72
N LEU A 19 -4.20 -1.99 -21.57
CA LEU A 19 -4.71 -0.77 -22.22
C LEU A 19 -5.26 0.23 -21.21
N ALA A 20 -6.00 -0.24 -20.19
CA ALA A 20 -6.52 0.62 -19.13
C ALA A 20 -5.41 1.25 -18.26
N LEU A 21 -4.25 0.59 -18.14
CA LEU A 21 -3.10 1.06 -17.37
C LEU A 21 -1.99 1.65 -18.23
N TRP A 22 -2.23 1.86 -19.53
CA TRP A 22 -1.20 2.24 -20.49
C TRP A 22 -0.38 3.45 -20.05
N SER A 23 -1.03 4.53 -19.60
CA SER A 23 -0.35 5.73 -19.12
C SER A 23 0.52 5.47 -17.89
N ALA A 24 0.07 4.60 -16.96
CA ALA A 24 0.82 4.27 -15.76
C ALA A 24 2.04 3.38 -16.07
N LEU A 25 1.94 2.48 -17.06
CA LEU A 25 3.05 1.61 -17.48
C LEU A 25 4.24 2.40 -18.01
N TRP A 26 3.99 3.52 -18.70
CA TRP A 26 5.02 4.30 -19.38
C TRP A 26 5.41 5.59 -18.66
N ARG A 27 4.83 5.88 -17.49
CA ARG A 27 5.02 7.15 -16.78
C ARG A 27 6.48 7.47 -16.42
N PHE A 28 7.32 6.45 -16.26
CA PHE A 28 8.75 6.62 -15.97
C PHE A 28 9.52 7.27 -17.13
N LEU A 29 8.99 7.24 -18.36
CA LEU A 29 9.57 7.94 -19.51
C LEU A 29 9.37 9.46 -19.41
N ASP A 30 8.28 9.91 -18.77
CA ASP A 30 7.95 11.33 -18.63
C ASP A 30 8.55 11.94 -17.35
N ASP A 31 8.72 11.14 -16.29
CA ASP A 31 9.17 11.61 -14.97
C ASP A 31 10.31 10.74 -14.44
N PRO A 32 11.56 11.24 -14.41
CA PRO A 32 12.73 10.46 -13.97
C PRO A 32 12.69 10.10 -12.47
N ARG A 33 11.80 10.71 -11.68
CA ARG A 33 11.60 10.35 -10.26
C ARG A 33 10.86 9.03 -10.09
N ILE A 34 10.19 8.55 -11.14
CA ILE A 34 9.42 7.31 -11.12
C ILE A 34 10.30 6.19 -11.67
N PRO A 35 10.63 5.16 -10.87
CA PRO A 35 11.44 4.06 -11.35
C PRO A 35 10.67 3.22 -12.39
N PRO A 36 11.35 2.57 -13.35
CA PRO A 36 10.71 1.72 -14.36
C PRO A 36 10.13 0.41 -13.80
N THR A 37 10.18 0.20 -12.48
CA THR A 37 9.73 -1.03 -11.82
C THR A 37 8.74 -0.72 -10.70
N ASN A 38 7.77 -1.61 -10.50
CA ASN A 38 6.76 -1.50 -9.44
C ASN A 38 7.28 -1.95 -8.05
N ASN A 39 8.58 -2.20 -7.91
CA ASN A 39 9.19 -2.76 -6.72
C ASN A 39 8.89 -1.96 -5.44
N LEU A 40 8.77 -0.64 -5.54
CA LEU A 40 8.46 0.23 -4.40
C LEU A 40 7.05 -0.04 -3.86
N ALA A 41 6.05 -0.11 -4.74
CA ALA A 41 4.68 -0.35 -4.34
C ALA A 41 4.50 -1.80 -3.85
N GLU A 42 5.10 -2.77 -4.55
CA GLU A 42 5.07 -4.18 -4.13
C GLU A 42 5.68 -4.36 -2.74
N ARG A 43 6.86 -3.78 -2.48
CA ARG A 43 7.48 -3.81 -1.15
C ARG A 43 6.60 -3.18 -0.08
N ALA A 44 5.91 -2.08 -0.39
CA ALA A 44 4.99 -1.41 0.53
C ALA A 44 3.78 -2.30 0.90
N LEU A 45 3.26 -3.06 -0.06
CA LEU A 45 2.08 -3.92 0.15
C LEU A 45 2.43 -5.31 0.70
N ARG A 46 3.65 -5.81 0.44
CA ARG A 46 4.05 -7.20 0.68
C ARG A 46 3.78 -7.67 2.10
N GLY A 47 4.16 -6.90 3.12
CA GLY A 47 3.95 -7.35 4.50
C GLY A 47 2.47 -7.41 4.91
N VAL A 48 1.62 -6.53 4.37
CA VAL A 48 0.16 -6.61 4.61
C VAL A 48 -0.43 -7.85 3.93
N VAL A 49 -0.02 -8.13 2.69
CA VAL A 49 -0.46 -9.31 1.92
C VAL A 49 -0.01 -10.60 2.61
N LEU A 50 1.25 -10.68 3.04
CA LEU A 50 1.78 -11.83 3.78
C LEU A 50 1.03 -12.02 5.10
N ARG A 51 0.75 -10.95 5.85
CA ARG A 51 -0.02 -11.03 7.09
C ARG A 51 -1.43 -11.57 6.85
N ARG A 52 -2.13 -11.08 5.82
CA ARG A 52 -3.46 -11.59 5.45
C ARG A 52 -3.42 -13.07 5.07
N LYS A 53 -2.36 -13.50 4.39
CA LYS A 53 -2.17 -14.90 3.99
C LYS A 53 -1.95 -15.82 5.21
N ILE A 54 -1.17 -15.39 6.19
CA ILE A 54 -0.75 -16.22 7.34
C ILE A 54 -1.76 -16.16 8.50
N SER A 55 -2.35 -14.99 8.77
CA SER A 55 -3.21 -14.78 9.94
C SER A 55 -4.70 -14.70 9.60
N TYR A 56 -5.09 -14.94 8.35
CA TYR A 56 -6.44 -14.71 7.83
C TYR A 56 -6.92 -13.25 8.03
N VAL A 57 -8.16 -12.97 7.63
CA VAL A 57 -8.74 -11.61 7.67
C VAL A 57 -9.66 -11.48 8.87
N THR A 58 -9.64 -10.32 9.54
CA THR A 58 -10.63 -10.01 10.57
C THR A 58 -11.99 -9.75 9.96
N ARG A 59 -13.04 -10.38 10.50
CA ARG A 59 -14.42 -10.24 10.00
C ARG A 59 -15.19 -9.06 10.59
N SER A 60 -14.61 -8.33 11.54
CA SER A 60 -15.23 -7.15 12.17
C SER A 60 -14.70 -5.86 11.55
N GLY A 61 -15.58 -4.87 11.38
CA GLY A 61 -15.19 -3.54 10.91
C GLY A 61 -14.15 -2.86 11.81
N HIS A 62 -14.26 -3.04 13.13
CA HIS A 62 -13.28 -2.54 14.09
C HIS A 62 -11.90 -3.17 13.88
N GLY A 63 -11.83 -4.49 13.69
CA GLY A 63 -10.55 -5.17 13.48
C GLY A 63 -9.89 -4.80 12.15
N LEU A 64 -10.69 -4.60 11.09
CA LEU A 64 -10.17 -4.09 9.81
C LEU A 64 -9.53 -2.71 9.97
N ARG A 65 -10.19 -1.78 10.65
CA ARG A 65 -9.63 -0.44 10.92
C ARG A 65 -8.39 -0.50 11.80
N PHE A 66 -8.34 -1.41 12.78
CA PHE A 66 -7.16 -1.58 13.61
C PHE A 66 -5.96 -2.05 12.77
N VAL A 67 -6.14 -3.10 11.97
CA VAL A 67 -5.08 -3.62 11.09
C VAL A 67 -4.61 -2.57 10.09
N GLU A 68 -5.55 -1.86 9.46
CA GLU A 68 -5.26 -0.74 8.55
C GLU A 68 -4.36 0.30 9.21
N ARG A 69 -4.76 0.82 10.39
CA ARG A 69 -4.01 1.85 11.12
C ARG A 69 -2.66 1.35 11.64
N ALA A 70 -2.60 0.13 12.15
CA ALA A 70 -1.37 -0.46 12.67
C ALA A 70 -0.31 -0.59 11.56
N PHE A 71 -0.68 -1.10 10.39
CA PHE A 71 0.24 -1.17 9.25
C PHE A 71 0.60 0.21 8.70
N ALA A 72 -0.37 1.11 8.56
CA ALA A 72 -0.09 2.48 8.12
C ALA A 72 0.92 3.18 9.03
N ALA A 73 0.74 3.11 10.35
CA ALA A 73 1.69 3.64 11.32
C ALA A 73 3.06 2.95 11.23
N ALA A 74 3.11 1.62 11.23
CA ALA A 74 4.36 0.86 11.18
C ALA A 74 5.18 1.16 9.92
N TYR A 75 4.56 1.17 8.73
CA TYR A 75 5.27 1.49 7.49
C TYR A 75 5.70 2.94 7.40
N THR A 76 4.89 3.87 7.92
CA THR A 76 5.23 5.29 7.91
C THR A 76 6.39 5.57 8.86
N CYS A 77 6.36 5.04 10.09
CA CYS A 77 7.46 5.11 11.05
C CYS A 77 8.75 4.58 10.43
N ARG A 78 8.69 3.38 9.84
CA ARG A 78 9.85 2.78 9.16
C ARG A 78 10.41 3.65 8.03
N ARG A 79 9.54 4.26 7.20
CA ARG A 79 9.96 5.15 6.11
C ARG A 79 10.59 6.45 6.61
N GLN A 80 10.15 6.95 7.77
CA GLN A 80 10.65 8.17 8.39
C GLN A 80 11.84 7.93 9.33
N GLY A 81 12.27 6.68 9.54
CA GLY A 81 13.32 6.35 10.50
C GLY A 81 12.89 6.49 11.97
N ILE A 82 11.59 6.49 12.24
CA ILE A 82 11.01 6.57 13.59
C ILE A 82 10.81 5.16 14.13
N GLU A 83 11.19 4.92 15.39
CA GLU A 83 10.90 3.65 16.07
C GLU A 83 9.39 3.57 16.39
N LEU A 84 8.75 2.47 16.00
CA LEU A 84 7.30 2.31 16.14
C LEU A 84 6.87 2.28 17.61
N PHE A 85 7.64 1.61 18.47
CA PHE A 85 7.33 1.49 19.89
C PHE A 85 7.34 2.86 20.57
N GLU A 86 8.38 3.67 20.30
CA GLU A 86 8.48 5.06 20.76
C GLU A 86 7.27 5.90 20.31
N PHE A 87 6.88 5.79 19.04
CA PHE A 87 5.70 6.48 18.53
C PHE A 87 4.43 6.07 19.27
N LEU A 88 4.23 4.77 19.50
CA LEU A 88 3.07 4.24 20.21
C LEU A 88 3.04 4.69 21.67
N GLN A 89 4.19 4.68 22.36
CA GLN A 89 4.31 5.20 23.73
C GLN A 89 3.90 6.67 23.79
N ARG A 90 4.42 7.51 22.88
CA ARG A 90 4.05 8.93 22.81
C ARG A 90 2.56 9.12 22.53
N ALA A 91 1.98 8.33 21.61
CA ALA A 91 0.57 8.39 21.29
C ALA A 91 -0.33 7.98 22.47
N LEU A 92 0.04 6.93 23.20
CA LEU A 92 -0.69 6.45 24.38
C LEU A 92 -0.60 7.46 25.53
N ASN A 93 0.60 7.97 25.82
CA ASN A 93 0.79 8.98 26.85
C ASN A 93 0.01 10.26 26.54
N ALA A 94 0.01 10.70 25.27
CA ALA A 94 -0.79 11.84 24.85
C ALA A 94 -2.29 11.60 25.06
N LYS A 95 -2.77 10.39 24.74
CA LYS A 95 -4.17 10.02 24.92
C LYS A 95 -4.58 9.99 26.40
N LEU A 96 -3.72 9.46 27.28
CA LEU A 96 -3.97 9.39 28.72
C LEU A 96 -3.89 10.78 29.38
N GLY A 97 -2.93 11.60 28.97
CA GLY A 97 -2.76 12.97 29.47
C GLY A 97 -3.69 14.00 28.82
N ASN A 98 -4.60 13.57 27.92
CA ASN A 98 -5.50 14.43 27.15
C ASN A 98 -4.77 15.59 26.42
N THR A 99 -3.59 15.31 25.87
CA THR A 99 -2.77 16.23 25.07
C THR A 99 -2.79 15.86 23.58
N PRO A 100 -2.34 16.74 22.67
CA PRO A 100 -2.33 16.45 21.24
C PRO A 100 -1.49 15.20 20.90
N ALA A 101 -2.07 14.31 20.08
CA ALA A 101 -1.37 13.10 19.63
C ALA A 101 -0.20 13.44 18.68
N PRO A 102 0.91 12.67 18.70
CA PRO A 102 1.99 12.84 17.74
C PRO A 102 1.50 12.57 16.31
N SER A 103 1.95 13.40 15.36
CA SER A 103 1.62 13.25 13.94
C SER A 103 2.68 12.43 13.21
N LEU A 104 2.23 11.54 12.31
CA LEU A 104 3.08 10.88 11.30
C LEU A 104 2.98 11.55 9.93
N VAL A 105 2.15 12.58 9.79
CA VAL A 105 2.08 13.39 8.57
C VAL A 105 3.19 14.44 8.65
N PRO A 106 4.11 14.51 7.68
CA PRO A 106 5.11 15.57 7.64
C PRO A 106 4.43 16.95 7.68
N ALA A 107 4.97 17.88 8.45
CA ALA A 107 4.57 19.28 8.33
C ALA A 107 4.84 19.72 6.88
N ALA A 108 3.86 20.34 6.22
CA ALA A 108 4.03 20.82 4.86
C ALA A 108 5.26 21.73 4.80
N GLY A 109 6.26 21.33 4.00
CA GLY A 109 7.41 22.15 3.64
C GLY A 109 7.19 22.83 2.30
#